data_AF-A0A5C3N4S1-F1
#
_entry.id   AF-A0A5C3N4S1-F1
#
_cell.length_a   1.000
_cell.length_b   1.000
_cell.length_c   1.000
_cell.angle_alpha   90.00
_cell.angle_beta   90.00
_cell.angle_gamma   90.00
#
_symmetry.space_group_name_H-M   'P 1'
#
loop_
_entity.id
_entity.type
_entity.pdbx_description
1 polymer ?
#
loop_
_entity_poly.entity_id
_entity_poly.type
_entity_poly.pdbx_seq_one_letter_code
_entity_poly.pdbx_strand_id
1 'polypeptide(L)'
;MAALQNMDTTFGAIFIALVVSAVFYGVTVTQTYLYYRKYPNDALITKTTVLALWLLDTSHLILCTVAIYWYLVTNFGQDGPLDNCTWSMNIQADFNGLIAIIVQFYFARRVYILSENWIITSVIMILACVHFSLGIVFTVEAFSIRHFDRYPKLTWVTSTGLGCAAAADILIAMSMCHYLAKRRTGFKRTNSIIMTLMIFSINTGLLTSIIATACAITFAIMPTNFVWQSFFWVLGKCYVNSLLATLNSREYICEKARRQRGTFVELSNLEFHHDHAPRSVSLHSTGLRYGDLMMLSKRPPMPLSIAVETVTTQVTEDASHLSARVDSRDMLHNTRPSSGHAGPSSSPPVPSSPPVTQRQSSATSQSA
;
A
#
# COMPACT_ATOMS: atom_id res chain seq x y z
N MET A 1 5.85 39.68 -11.36
CA MET A 1 5.66 38.89 -10.11
C MET A 1 4.31 38.20 -10.05
N ALA A 2 3.17 38.89 -10.23
CA ALA A 2 1.84 38.23 -10.22
C ALA A 2 1.70 37.01 -11.17
N ALA A 3 2.27 37.07 -12.38
CA ALA A 3 2.26 35.93 -13.32
C ALA A 3 2.98 34.67 -12.78
N LEU A 4 4.13 34.85 -12.09
CA LEU A 4 4.85 33.74 -11.44
C LEU A 4 4.03 33.13 -10.29
N GLN A 5 3.38 33.98 -9.49
CA GLN A 5 2.53 33.57 -8.37
C GLN A 5 1.33 32.69 -8.80
N ASN A 6 0.87 32.86 -10.05
CA ASN A 6 -0.15 32.00 -10.66
C ASN A 6 0.42 30.65 -11.16
N MET A 7 1.67 30.59 -11.63
CA MET A 7 2.27 29.34 -12.12
C MET A 7 2.47 28.30 -11.00
N ASP A 8 2.89 28.74 -9.82
CA ASP A 8 3.09 27.85 -8.66
C ASP A 8 1.80 27.15 -8.23
N THR A 9 0.67 27.88 -8.26
CA THR A 9 -0.66 27.39 -7.82
C THR A 9 -1.46 26.69 -8.95
N THR A 10 -0.98 26.76 -10.19
CA THR A 10 -1.51 26.04 -11.35
C THR A 10 -0.61 24.84 -11.67
N PHE A 11 0.35 24.99 -12.59
CA PHE A 11 1.18 23.90 -13.07
C PHE A 11 2.16 23.38 -12.01
N GLY A 12 2.62 24.22 -11.08
CA GLY A 12 3.43 23.79 -9.93
C GLY A 12 2.68 22.80 -9.03
N ALA A 13 1.42 23.09 -8.70
CA ALA A 13 0.54 22.20 -7.93
C ALA A 13 0.31 20.85 -8.66
N ILE A 14 0.00 20.87 -9.96
CA ILE A 14 -0.16 19.63 -10.74
C ILE A 14 1.17 18.86 -10.84
N PHE A 15 2.30 19.53 -11.00
CA PHE A 15 3.62 18.87 -11.04
C PHE A 15 3.91 18.11 -9.73
N ILE A 16 3.60 18.70 -8.57
CA ILE A 16 3.69 18.00 -7.28
C ILE A 16 2.75 16.78 -7.27
N ALA A 17 1.52 16.92 -7.77
CA ALA A 17 0.59 15.79 -7.89
C ALA A 17 1.08 14.70 -8.85
N LEU A 18 1.81 15.03 -9.92
CA LEU A 18 2.45 14.06 -10.81
C LEU A 18 3.51 13.24 -10.06
N VAL A 19 4.37 13.91 -9.28
CA VAL A 19 5.41 13.25 -8.46
C VAL A 19 4.77 12.34 -7.42
N VAL A 20 3.77 12.81 -6.68
CA VAL A 20 3.01 11.98 -5.73
C VAL A 20 2.35 10.81 -6.46
N SER A 21 1.73 11.04 -7.61
CA SER A 21 1.08 9.99 -8.41
C SER A 21 2.06 8.92 -8.92
N ALA A 22 3.31 9.30 -9.22
CA ALA A 22 4.37 8.37 -9.59
C ALA A 22 4.82 7.51 -8.39
N VAL A 23 4.90 8.09 -7.18
CA VAL A 23 5.18 7.32 -5.95
C VAL A 23 4.08 6.29 -5.69
N PHE A 24 2.80 6.69 -5.76
CA PHE A 24 1.69 5.75 -5.63
C PHE A 24 1.66 4.70 -6.75
N TYR A 25 2.05 5.05 -7.98
CA TYR A 25 2.19 4.07 -9.06
C TYR A 25 3.27 3.03 -8.77
N GLY A 26 4.40 3.42 -8.15
CA GLY A 26 5.39 2.46 -7.65
C GLY A 26 4.82 1.47 -6.63
N VAL A 27 3.92 1.93 -5.75
CA VAL A 27 3.16 1.07 -4.85
C VAL A 27 2.18 0.16 -5.63
N THR A 28 1.45 0.70 -6.61
CA THR A 28 0.55 -0.06 -7.51
C THR A 28 1.29 -1.21 -8.20
N VAL A 29 2.46 -0.95 -8.81
CA VAL A 29 3.30 -1.95 -9.48
C VAL A 29 3.73 -3.04 -8.47
N THR A 30 4.22 -2.62 -7.30
CA THR A 30 4.66 -3.55 -6.24
C THR A 30 3.50 -4.44 -5.76
N GLN A 31 2.34 -3.86 -5.49
CA GLN A 31 1.15 -4.59 -5.04
C GLN A 31 0.60 -5.51 -6.14
N THR A 32 0.69 -5.12 -7.42
CA THR A 32 0.28 -5.94 -8.57
C THR A 32 1.20 -7.15 -8.73
N TYR A 33 2.52 -6.95 -8.67
CA TYR A 33 3.51 -8.04 -8.70
C TYR A 33 3.31 -9.04 -7.54
N LEU A 34 3.15 -8.52 -6.31
CA LEU A 34 2.88 -9.36 -5.13
C LEU A 34 1.58 -10.15 -5.28
N TYR A 35 0.52 -9.55 -5.84
CA TYR A 35 -0.75 -10.24 -6.07
C TYR A 35 -0.56 -11.44 -7.02
N TYR A 36 0.07 -11.25 -8.19
CA TYR A 36 0.25 -12.33 -9.16
C TYR A 36 1.16 -13.46 -8.66
N ARG A 37 2.22 -13.14 -7.91
CA ARG A 37 3.11 -14.14 -7.32
C ARG A 37 2.41 -15.00 -6.25
N LYS A 38 1.45 -14.41 -5.54
CA LYS A 38 0.86 -14.94 -4.31
C LYS A 38 -0.49 -15.63 -4.50
N TYR A 39 -1.25 -15.22 -5.50
CA TYR A 39 -2.58 -15.75 -5.80
C TYR A 39 -2.64 -16.36 -7.22
N PRO A 40 -1.82 -17.38 -7.55
CA PRO A 40 -1.85 -18.00 -8.88
C PRO A 40 -3.22 -18.61 -9.21
N ASN A 41 -3.90 -19.15 -8.19
CA ASN A 41 -5.17 -19.89 -8.30
C ASN A 41 -6.42 -19.04 -8.02
N ASP A 42 -6.29 -17.71 -7.95
CA ASP A 42 -7.46 -16.82 -7.81
C ASP A 42 -8.34 -16.84 -9.07
N ALA A 43 -9.64 -16.57 -8.91
CA ALA A 43 -10.58 -16.56 -10.03
C ALA A 43 -10.19 -15.55 -11.13
N LEU A 44 -10.34 -15.96 -12.40
CA LEU A 44 -9.95 -15.17 -13.58
C LEU A 44 -10.47 -13.74 -13.54
N ILE A 45 -11.74 -13.54 -13.13
CA ILE A 45 -12.37 -12.21 -13.01
C ILE A 45 -11.52 -11.25 -12.15
N THR A 46 -11.06 -11.70 -10.97
CA THR A 46 -10.23 -10.87 -10.10
C THR A 46 -8.87 -10.56 -10.73
N LYS A 47 -8.26 -11.54 -11.39
CA LYS A 47 -6.97 -11.36 -12.09
C LYS A 47 -7.12 -10.37 -13.24
N THR A 48 -8.16 -10.49 -14.07
CA THR A 48 -8.45 -9.53 -15.14
C THR A 48 -8.77 -8.13 -14.62
N THR A 49 -9.46 -7.99 -13.49
CA THR A 49 -9.68 -6.67 -12.86
C THR A 49 -8.37 -6.05 -12.38
N VAL A 50 -7.47 -6.83 -11.77
CA VAL A 50 -6.14 -6.34 -11.36
C VAL A 50 -5.29 -5.94 -12.57
N LEU A 51 -5.30 -6.72 -13.65
CA LEU A 51 -4.61 -6.37 -14.89
C LEU A 51 -5.16 -5.07 -15.50
N ALA A 52 -6.48 -4.95 -15.62
CA ALA A 52 -7.14 -3.79 -16.19
C ALA A 52 -6.87 -2.52 -15.38
N LEU A 53 -6.94 -2.58 -14.04
CA LEU A 53 -6.62 -1.44 -13.18
C LEU A 53 -5.16 -1.03 -13.29
N TRP A 54 -4.21 -1.97 -13.36
CA TRP A 54 -2.80 -1.62 -13.56
C TRP A 54 -2.55 -0.96 -14.92
N LEU A 55 -3.14 -1.46 -16.00
CA LEU A 55 -3.02 -0.87 -17.33
C LEU A 55 -3.66 0.53 -17.40
N LEU A 56 -4.86 0.71 -16.85
CA LEU A 56 -5.51 2.02 -16.75
C LEU A 56 -4.66 3.01 -15.93
N ASP A 57 -4.10 2.57 -14.80
CA ASP A 57 -3.29 3.42 -13.92
C ASP A 57 -1.96 3.84 -14.56
N THR A 58 -1.37 2.94 -15.36
CA THR A 58 -0.20 3.21 -16.20
C THR A 58 -0.55 4.23 -17.28
N SER A 59 -1.64 4.02 -18.03
CA SER A 59 -2.09 4.94 -19.08
C SER A 59 -2.43 6.32 -18.53
N HIS A 60 -3.11 6.41 -17.38
CA HIS A 60 -3.36 7.67 -16.67
C HIS A 60 -2.04 8.40 -16.35
N LEU A 61 -1.04 7.70 -15.78
CA LEU A 61 0.24 8.33 -15.46
C LEU A 61 0.96 8.83 -16.72
N ILE A 62 0.92 8.07 -17.81
CA ILE A 62 1.51 8.49 -19.10
C ILE A 62 0.80 9.75 -19.63
N LEU A 63 -0.53 9.79 -19.63
CA LEU A 63 -1.29 10.97 -20.10
C LEU A 63 -0.99 12.22 -19.26
N CYS A 64 -0.98 12.09 -17.93
CA CYS A 64 -0.57 13.15 -17.01
C CYS A 64 0.86 13.65 -17.27
N THR A 65 1.79 12.73 -17.55
CA THR A 65 3.20 13.05 -17.85
C THR A 65 3.32 13.78 -19.19
N VAL A 66 2.61 13.32 -20.23
CA VAL A 66 2.58 13.96 -21.56
C VAL A 66 2.01 15.38 -21.47
N ALA A 67 0.89 15.57 -20.75
CA ALA A 67 0.31 16.90 -20.51
C ALA A 67 1.33 17.84 -19.84
N ILE A 68 1.90 17.43 -18.71
CA ILE A 68 2.83 18.29 -17.94
C ILE A 68 4.13 18.56 -18.70
N TYR A 69 4.66 17.59 -19.44
CA TYR A 69 5.83 17.81 -20.30
C TYR A 69 5.55 18.84 -21.40
N TRP A 70 4.35 18.80 -21.99
CA TRP A 70 3.96 19.75 -23.04
C TRP A 70 3.85 21.19 -22.51
N TYR A 71 3.25 21.39 -21.33
CA TYR A 71 3.13 22.71 -20.70
C TYR A 71 4.45 23.23 -20.12
N LEU A 72 5.19 22.42 -19.37
CA LEU A 72 6.36 22.88 -18.61
C LEU A 72 7.70 22.78 -19.35
N VAL A 73 7.79 21.97 -20.41
CA VAL A 73 9.05 21.76 -21.16
C VAL A 73 8.91 22.21 -22.60
N THR A 74 7.93 21.70 -23.34
CA THR A 74 7.81 21.96 -24.79
C THR A 74 7.44 23.40 -25.11
N ASN A 75 6.51 24.00 -24.34
CA ASN A 75 6.02 25.37 -24.54
C ASN A 75 6.47 26.33 -23.43
N PHE A 76 7.61 26.03 -22.79
CA PHE A 76 8.12 26.86 -21.69
C PHE A 76 8.35 28.32 -22.13
N GLY A 77 7.85 29.26 -21.34
CA GLY A 77 7.97 30.70 -21.62
C GLY A 77 7.04 31.24 -22.71
N GLN A 78 6.06 30.47 -23.17
CA GLN A 78 5.00 30.94 -24.07
C GLN A 78 3.66 31.01 -23.33
N ASP A 79 3.05 32.19 -23.26
CA ASP A 79 1.81 32.37 -22.49
C ASP A 79 0.56 31.79 -23.20
N GLY A 80 0.50 31.89 -24.53
CA GLY A 80 -0.65 31.44 -25.33
C GLY A 80 -1.02 29.95 -25.17
N PRO A 81 -0.05 29.02 -25.12
CA PRO A 81 -0.30 27.60 -24.83
C PRO A 81 -0.84 27.29 -23.42
N LEU A 82 -0.68 28.16 -22.42
CA LEU A 82 -0.96 27.83 -21.02
C LEU A 82 -2.46 27.78 -20.67
N ASP A 83 -3.31 28.60 -21.30
CA ASP A 83 -4.77 28.54 -21.14
C ASP A 83 -5.43 27.45 -22.01
N ASN A 84 -4.73 26.96 -23.04
CA ASN A 84 -5.26 25.93 -23.93
C ASN A 84 -5.26 24.55 -23.25
N CYS A 85 -6.41 23.90 -23.18
CA CYS A 85 -6.51 22.54 -22.69
C CYS A 85 -6.03 21.51 -23.74
N THR A 86 -5.02 20.74 -23.38
CA THR A 86 -4.47 19.66 -24.22
C THR A 86 -5.36 18.43 -24.19
N TRP A 87 -5.40 17.69 -25.29
CA TRP A 87 -6.18 16.45 -25.42
C TRP A 87 -5.82 15.42 -24.33
N SER A 88 -4.56 15.35 -23.92
CA SER A 88 -4.07 14.46 -22.86
C SER A 88 -4.58 14.87 -21.47
N MET A 89 -4.73 16.17 -21.22
CA MET A 89 -5.31 16.71 -19.99
C MET A 89 -6.81 16.42 -19.88
N ASN A 90 -7.53 16.39 -20.99
CA ASN A 90 -8.94 15.97 -21.02
C ASN A 90 -9.08 14.45 -20.81
N ILE A 91 -8.40 13.63 -21.63
CA ILE A 91 -8.59 12.17 -21.64
C ILE A 91 -8.15 11.50 -20.32
N GLN A 92 -7.17 12.03 -19.57
CA GLN A 92 -6.80 11.43 -18.28
C GLN A 92 -7.97 11.38 -17.28
N ALA A 93 -8.94 12.28 -17.40
CA ALA A 93 -10.12 12.28 -16.53
C ALA A 93 -11.01 11.06 -16.73
N ASP A 94 -11.16 10.60 -17.98
CA ASP A 94 -11.91 9.38 -18.30
C ASP A 94 -11.20 8.13 -17.73
N PHE A 95 -9.86 8.08 -17.79
CA PHE A 95 -9.10 6.99 -17.19
C PHE A 95 -9.27 6.95 -15.66
N ASN A 96 -9.32 8.12 -15.01
CA ASN A 96 -9.59 8.22 -13.57
C ASN A 96 -11.02 7.76 -13.23
N GLY A 97 -12.00 8.18 -14.03
CA GLY A 97 -13.40 7.74 -13.91
C GLY A 97 -13.58 6.24 -14.12
N LEU A 98 -12.89 5.65 -15.10
CA LEU A 98 -12.87 4.20 -15.36
C LEU A 98 -12.26 3.42 -14.19
N ILE A 99 -11.16 3.92 -13.61
CA ILE A 99 -10.58 3.35 -12.39
C ILE A 99 -11.60 3.37 -11.25
N ALA A 100 -12.23 4.53 -11.00
CA ALA A 100 -13.19 4.71 -9.92
C ALA A 100 -14.39 3.76 -10.04
N ILE A 101 -15.06 3.70 -11.22
CA ILE A 101 -16.24 2.85 -11.41
C ILE A 101 -15.90 1.35 -11.30
N ILE A 102 -14.75 0.89 -11.81
CA ILE A 102 -14.30 -0.51 -11.67
C ILE A 102 -14.08 -0.86 -10.18
N VAL A 103 -13.40 0.02 -9.44
CA VAL A 103 -13.14 -0.17 -8.00
C VAL A 103 -14.43 -0.15 -7.19
N GLN A 104 -15.32 0.82 -7.44
CA GLN A 104 -16.61 0.93 -6.78
C GLN A 104 -17.52 -0.27 -7.08
N PHE A 105 -17.58 -0.76 -8.33
CA PHE A 105 -18.32 -1.98 -8.68
C PHE A 105 -17.76 -3.23 -7.99
N TYR A 106 -16.43 -3.36 -7.91
CA TYR A 106 -15.79 -4.47 -7.18
C TYR A 106 -16.15 -4.46 -5.69
N PHE A 107 -16.13 -3.28 -5.06
CA PHE A 107 -16.54 -3.12 -3.66
C PHE A 107 -18.06 -3.28 -3.46
N ALA A 108 -18.90 -2.80 -4.37
CA ALA A 108 -20.36 -3.00 -4.35
C ALA A 108 -20.71 -4.49 -4.42
N ARG A 109 -20.02 -5.27 -5.28
CA ARG A 109 -20.15 -6.73 -5.31
C ARG A 109 -19.78 -7.38 -3.97
N ARG A 110 -18.73 -6.89 -3.29
CA ARG A 110 -18.38 -7.36 -1.93
C ARG A 110 -19.45 -6.99 -0.90
N VAL A 111 -20.00 -5.77 -0.96
CA VAL A 111 -21.11 -5.35 -0.09
C VAL A 111 -22.31 -6.27 -0.30
N TYR A 112 -22.70 -6.55 -1.55
CA TYR A 112 -23.81 -7.44 -1.89
C TYR A 112 -23.65 -8.84 -1.29
N ILE A 113 -22.49 -9.48 -1.49
CA ILE A 113 -22.21 -10.83 -0.97
C ILE A 113 -22.27 -10.87 0.58
N LEU A 114 -21.96 -9.76 1.24
CA LEU A 114 -21.95 -9.68 2.70
C LEU A 114 -23.31 -9.27 3.29
N SER A 115 -24.06 -8.41 2.60
CA SER A 115 -25.31 -7.82 3.06
C SER A 115 -26.53 -8.64 2.69
N GLU A 116 -26.47 -9.38 1.58
CA GLU A 116 -27.61 -10.01 0.88
C GLU A 116 -28.72 -8.98 0.51
N ASN A 117 -28.41 -7.69 0.58
CA ASN A 117 -29.34 -6.58 0.36
C ASN A 117 -29.07 -5.91 -0.98
N TRP A 118 -29.95 -6.18 -1.94
CA TRP A 118 -29.91 -5.63 -3.29
C TRP A 118 -30.09 -4.10 -3.30
N ILE A 119 -30.89 -3.51 -2.41
CA ILE A 119 -31.23 -2.07 -2.44
C ILE A 119 -29.97 -1.22 -2.22
N ILE A 120 -29.20 -1.50 -1.16
CA ILE A 120 -27.97 -0.75 -0.84
C ILE A 120 -26.95 -0.89 -1.97
N THR A 121 -26.81 -2.10 -2.52
CA THR A 121 -25.92 -2.36 -3.65
C THR A 121 -26.34 -1.56 -4.88
N SER A 122 -27.63 -1.56 -5.23
CA SER A 122 -28.17 -0.77 -6.35
C SER A 122 -27.92 0.73 -6.18
N VAL A 123 -28.09 1.29 -4.98
CA VAL A 123 -27.80 2.72 -4.72
C VAL A 123 -26.32 3.04 -4.95
N ILE A 124 -25.39 2.20 -4.45
CA ILE A 124 -23.95 2.38 -4.67
C ILE A 124 -23.62 2.31 -6.18
N MET A 125 -24.18 1.34 -6.90
CA MET A 125 -23.97 1.17 -8.34
C MET A 125 -24.50 2.38 -9.13
N ILE A 126 -25.68 2.91 -8.77
CA ILE A 126 -26.26 4.10 -9.41
C ILE A 126 -25.38 5.33 -9.17
N LEU A 127 -24.91 5.57 -7.94
CA LEU A 127 -24.01 6.68 -7.63
C LEU A 127 -22.70 6.60 -8.42
N ALA A 128 -22.11 5.41 -8.53
CA ALA A 128 -20.90 5.18 -9.32
C ALA A 128 -21.13 5.43 -10.82
N CYS A 129 -22.26 4.97 -11.37
CA CYS A 129 -22.66 5.27 -12.76
C CYS A 129 -22.89 6.77 -12.99
N VAL A 130 -23.56 7.47 -12.06
CA VAL A 130 -23.79 8.93 -12.17
C VAL A 130 -22.47 9.70 -12.13
N HIS A 131 -21.57 9.36 -11.22
CA HIS A 131 -20.21 9.94 -11.17
C HIS A 131 -19.47 9.76 -12.50
N PHE A 132 -19.44 8.54 -13.04
CA PHE A 132 -18.76 8.26 -14.30
C PHE A 132 -19.40 8.98 -15.49
N SER A 133 -20.73 9.00 -15.60
CA SER A 133 -21.45 9.73 -16.65
C SER A 133 -21.20 11.24 -16.59
N LEU A 134 -21.16 11.83 -15.40
CA LEU A 134 -20.79 13.24 -15.22
C LEU A 134 -19.32 13.50 -15.59
N GLY A 135 -18.43 12.53 -15.36
CA GLY A 135 -17.04 12.56 -15.85
C GLY A 135 -16.96 12.63 -17.38
N ILE A 136 -17.72 11.80 -18.09
CA ILE A 136 -17.79 11.85 -19.57
C ILE A 136 -18.33 13.22 -20.04
N VAL A 137 -19.40 13.73 -19.41
CA VAL A 137 -19.95 15.06 -19.73
C VAL A 137 -18.90 16.16 -19.51
N PHE A 138 -18.15 16.10 -18.41
CA PHE A 138 -17.03 17.02 -18.14
C PHE A 138 -15.99 16.96 -19.27
N THR A 139 -15.56 15.77 -19.69
CA THR A 139 -14.55 15.61 -20.75
C THR A 139 -15.04 16.14 -22.10
N VAL A 140 -16.29 15.88 -22.47
CA VAL A 140 -16.90 16.38 -23.72
C VAL A 140 -16.98 17.91 -23.73
N GLU A 141 -17.45 18.52 -22.63
CA GLU A 141 -17.50 19.97 -22.49
C GLU A 141 -16.09 20.59 -22.48
N ALA A 142 -15.11 19.96 -21.84
CA ALA A 142 -13.72 20.42 -21.84
C ALA A 142 -13.09 20.42 -23.25
N PHE A 143 -13.42 19.44 -24.09
CA PHE A 143 -13.02 19.42 -25.51
C PHE A 143 -13.73 20.49 -26.37
N SER A 144 -14.98 20.83 -26.04
CA SER A 144 -15.75 21.90 -26.67
C SER A 144 -15.19 23.29 -26.31
N ILE A 145 -14.90 23.49 -25.03
CA ILE A 145 -14.52 24.78 -24.45
C ILE A 145 -13.07 25.18 -24.75
N ARG A 146 -12.14 24.21 -24.77
CA ARG A 146 -10.69 24.35 -25.08
C ARG A 146 -9.86 25.30 -24.21
N HIS A 147 -10.46 26.12 -23.36
CA HIS A 147 -9.80 27.14 -22.54
C HIS A 147 -10.08 26.93 -21.04
N PHE A 148 -9.05 26.99 -20.19
CA PHE A 148 -9.18 26.78 -18.75
C PHE A 148 -10.00 27.87 -18.06
N ASP A 149 -9.93 29.13 -18.52
CA ASP A 149 -10.71 30.26 -17.99
C ASP A 149 -12.24 30.03 -17.96
N ARG A 150 -12.73 29.06 -18.73
CA ARG A 150 -14.16 28.73 -18.85
C ARG A 150 -14.58 27.50 -18.02
N TYR A 151 -13.64 26.82 -17.36
CA TYR A 151 -13.91 25.70 -16.44
C TYR A 151 -14.83 26.03 -15.26
N PRO A 152 -14.94 27.27 -14.73
CA PRO A 152 -15.93 27.60 -13.70
C PRO A 152 -17.39 27.31 -14.10
N LYS A 153 -17.70 27.14 -15.39
CA LYS A 153 -19.02 26.70 -15.86
C LYS A 153 -19.32 25.23 -15.56
N LEU A 154 -18.28 24.41 -15.38
CA LEU A 154 -18.37 22.97 -15.13
C LEU A 154 -18.34 22.66 -13.62
N THR A 155 -18.25 23.68 -12.74
CA THR A 155 -18.25 23.52 -11.28
C THR A 155 -19.40 22.66 -10.78
N TRP A 156 -20.60 22.81 -11.33
CA TRP A 156 -21.74 21.97 -10.95
C TRP A 156 -21.55 20.49 -11.35
N VAL A 157 -21.08 20.20 -12.56
CA VAL A 157 -20.83 18.84 -13.07
C VAL A 157 -19.84 18.11 -12.17
N THR A 158 -18.68 18.73 -11.92
CA THR A 158 -17.59 18.15 -11.14
C THR A 158 -17.95 18.02 -9.66
N SER A 159 -18.61 19.03 -9.07
CA SER A 159 -19.00 18.99 -7.66
C SER A 159 -20.08 17.95 -7.39
N THR A 160 -21.08 17.82 -8.29
CA THR A 160 -22.08 16.75 -8.21
C THR A 160 -21.45 15.37 -8.44
N GLY A 161 -20.56 15.24 -9.43
CA GLY A 161 -19.86 13.98 -9.72
C GLY A 161 -19.01 13.49 -8.55
N LEU A 162 -18.15 14.36 -8.00
CA LEU A 162 -17.33 14.06 -6.81
C LEU A 162 -18.17 13.84 -5.56
N GLY A 163 -19.30 14.55 -5.42
CA GLY A 163 -20.28 14.30 -4.37
C GLY A 163 -20.89 12.90 -4.45
N CYS A 164 -21.25 12.44 -5.66
CA CYS A 164 -21.71 11.07 -5.89
C CYS A 164 -20.60 10.03 -5.60
N ALA A 165 -19.35 10.32 -5.98
CA ALA A 165 -18.20 9.45 -5.68
C ALA A 165 -17.98 9.30 -4.17
N ALA A 166 -17.90 10.41 -3.43
CA ALA A 166 -17.74 10.41 -1.99
C ALA A 166 -18.94 9.74 -1.28
N ALA A 167 -20.17 9.98 -1.73
CA ALA A 167 -21.36 9.31 -1.21
C ALA A 167 -21.31 7.78 -1.42
N ALA A 168 -20.89 7.33 -2.61
CA ALA A 168 -20.71 5.90 -2.89
C ALA A 168 -19.64 5.27 -1.99
N ASP A 169 -18.49 5.93 -1.81
CA ASP A 169 -17.38 5.44 -0.99
C ASP A 169 -17.74 5.39 0.50
N ILE A 170 -18.43 6.41 1.03
CA ILE A 170 -18.98 6.43 2.39
C ILE A 170 -20.00 5.29 2.56
N LEU A 171 -20.92 5.09 1.62
CA LEU A 171 -21.89 4.00 1.66
C LEU A 171 -21.23 2.62 1.61
N ILE A 172 -20.19 2.44 0.78
CA ILE A 172 -19.37 1.21 0.73
C ILE A 172 -18.73 0.95 2.10
N ALA A 173 -18.04 1.95 2.67
CA ALA A 173 -17.36 1.82 3.95
C ALA A 173 -18.34 1.50 5.09
N MET A 174 -19.40 2.31 5.25
CA MET A 174 -20.41 2.08 6.28
C MET A 174 -21.10 0.73 6.13
N SER A 175 -21.43 0.31 4.90
CA SER A 175 -22.07 -0.99 4.65
C SER A 175 -21.13 -2.15 5.00
N MET A 176 -19.87 -2.10 4.56
CA MET A 176 -18.89 -3.12 4.93
C MET A 176 -18.73 -3.19 6.45
N CYS A 177 -18.56 -2.06 7.13
CA CYS A 177 -18.43 -2.02 8.59
C CYS A 177 -19.66 -2.59 9.31
N HIS A 178 -20.86 -2.12 8.97
CA HIS A 178 -22.10 -2.55 9.62
C HIS A 178 -22.35 -4.06 9.43
N TYR A 179 -22.30 -4.56 8.20
CA TYR A 179 -22.59 -5.98 7.95
C TYR A 179 -21.47 -6.91 8.43
N LEU A 180 -20.20 -6.48 8.41
CA LEU A 180 -19.10 -7.29 8.94
C LEU A 180 -19.10 -7.30 10.48
N ALA A 181 -19.50 -6.19 11.13
CA ALA A 181 -19.77 -6.16 12.57
C ALA A 181 -20.93 -7.07 12.96
N LYS A 182 -22.02 -7.11 12.16
CA LYS A 182 -23.16 -8.02 12.38
C LYS A 182 -22.79 -9.50 12.25
N ARG A 183 -21.82 -9.85 11.39
CA ARG A 183 -21.30 -11.23 11.26
C ARG A 183 -20.18 -11.57 12.26
N ARG A 184 -19.95 -10.76 13.31
CA ARG A 184 -19.11 -11.14 14.45
C ARG A 184 -19.68 -12.39 15.13
N THR A 185 -18.80 -13.31 15.50
CA THR A 185 -19.16 -14.58 16.17
C THR A 185 -18.66 -14.57 17.61
N GLY A 186 -19.09 -15.51 18.46
CA GLY A 186 -18.53 -15.65 19.81
C GLY A 186 -17.00 -15.92 19.84
N PHE A 187 -16.42 -16.39 18.74
CA PHE A 187 -14.99 -16.69 18.66
C PHE A 187 -14.13 -15.44 18.45
N LYS A 188 -13.24 -15.17 19.42
CA LYS A 188 -12.22 -14.08 19.38
C LYS A 188 -11.43 -14.06 18.06
N ARG A 189 -11.15 -15.24 17.48
CA ARG A 189 -10.46 -15.45 16.19
C ARG A 189 -11.15 -14.74 15.03
N THR A 190 -12.42 -15.07 14.78
CA THR A 190 -13.23 -14.48 13.70
C THR A 190 -13.37 -12.97 13.90
N ASN A 191 -13.52 -12.52 15.14
CA ASN A 191 -13.68 -11.10 15.45
C ASN A 191 -12.40 -10.30 15.18
N SER A 192 -11.21 -10.87 15.39
CA SER A 192 -9.94 -10.22 15.05
C SER A 192 -9.76 -10.04 13.53
N ILE A 193 -10.16 -11.04 12.74
CA ILE A 193 -10.19 -11.00 11.27
C ILE A 193 -11.15 -9.93 10.77
N ILE A 194 -12.38 -9.94 11.29
CA ILE A 194 -13.43 -8.97 11.00
C ILE A 194 -12.96 -7.55 11.34
N MET A 195 -12.31 -7.36 12.50
CA MET A 195 -11.76 -6.06 12.90
C MET A 195 -10.71 -5.56 11.91
N THR A 196 -9.75 -6.41 11.50
CA THR A 196 -8.73 -6.03 10.51
C THR A 196 -9.36 -5.70 9.15
N LEU A 197 -10.34 -6.47 8.68
CA LEU A 197 -11.07 -6.18 7.44
C LEU A 197 -11.83 -4.86 7.51
N MET A 198 -12.52 -4.56 8.62
CA MET A 198 -13.20 -3.27 8.81
C MET A 198 -12.21 -2.10 8.81
N ILE A 199 -11.04 -2.23 9.47
CA ILE A 199 -10.02 -1.16 9.47
C ILE A 199 -9.53 -0.88 8.05
N PHE A 200 -9.28 -1.92 7.23
CA PHE A 200 -8.95 -1.71 5.83
C PHE A 200 -10.09 -1.01 5.07
N SER A 201 -11.34 -1.48 5.20
CA SER A 201 -12.50 -0.85 4.55
C SER A 201 -12.73 0.61 4.94
N ILE A 202 -12.54 0.95 6.23
CA ILE A 202 -12.64 2.34 6.73
C ILE A 202 -11.52 3.17 6.12
N ASN A 203 -10.26 2.74 6.27
CA ASN A 203 -9.12 3.52 5.81
C ASN A 203 -9.17 3.79 4.30
N THR A 204 -9.63 2.82 3.50
CA THR A 204 -9.77 3.01 2.05
C THR A 204 -10.91 3.96 1.69
N GLY A 205 -12.13 3.73 2.22
CA GLY A 205 -13.29 4.56 1.85
C GLY A 205 -13.25 5.97 2.46
N LEU A 206 -12.70 6.12 3.66
CA LEU A 206 -12.54 7.42 4.30
C LEU A 206 -11.49 8.27 3.57
N LEU A 207 -10.34 7.67 3.18
CA LEU A 207 -9.28 8.39 2.46
C LEU A 207 -9.77 8.88 1.10
N THR A 208 -10.43 8.04 0.30
CA THR A 208 -10.97 8.45 -1.00
C THR A 208 -12.05 9.51 -0.84
N SER A 209 -12.95 9.38 0.15
CA SER A 209 -13.98 10.38 0.44
C SER A 209 -13.41 11.74 0.86
N ILE A 210 -12.35 11.75 1.69
CA ILE A 210 -11.66 12.99 2.08
C ILE A 210 -11.04 13.66 0.86
N ILE A 211 -10.34 12.91 0.00
CA ILE A 211 -9.68 13.46 -1.20
C ILE A 211 -10.71 13.95 -2.22
N ALA A 212 -11.80 13.20 -2.45
CA ALA A 212 -12.90 13.61 -3.32
C ALA A 212 -13.60 14.89 -2.82
N THR A 213 -13.82 14.98 -1.50
CA THR A 213 -14.40 16.18 -0.88
C THR A 213 -13.45 17.38 -0.97
N ALA A 214 -12.15 17.19 -0.73
CA ALA A 214 -11.14 18.23 -0.90
C ALA A 214 -11.07 18.71 -2.38
N CYS A 215 -11.15 17.79 -3.34
CA CYS A 215 -11.22 18.11 -4.76
C CYS A 215 -12.48 18.96 -5.09
N ALA A 216 -13.66 18.59 -4.57
CA ALA A 216 -14.90 19.33 -4.80
C ALA A 216 -14.86 20.73 -4.17
N ILE A 217 -14.38 20.86 -2.93
CA ILE A 217 -14.24 22.14 -2.22
C ILE A 217 -13.23 23.05 -2.94
N THR A 218 -12.08 22.52 -3.34
CA THR A 218 -11.05 23.33 -4.02
C THR A 218 -11.49 23.77 -5.41
N PHE A 219 -12.25 22.95 -6.15
CA PHE A 219 -12.85 23.37 -7.42
C PHE A 219 -13.93 24.43 -7.24
N ALA A 220 -14.76 24.34 -6.18
CA ALA A 220 -15.79 25.33 -5.91
C ALA A 220 -15.24 26.69 -5.45
N ILE A 221 -14.18 26.71 -4.64
CA ILE A 221 -13.62 27.94 -4.03
C ILE A 221 -12.56 28.60 -4.92
N MET A 222 -11.73 27.84 -5.63
CA MET A 222 -10.64 28.36 -6.47
C MET A 222 -10.60 27.68 -7.86
N PRO A 223 -11.66 27.83 -8.68
CA PRO A 223 -11.77 27.15 -9.97
C PRO A 223 -10.74 27.60 -11.02
N THR A 224 -10.11 28.77 -10.83
CA THR A 224 -9.03 29.31 -11.69
C THR A 224 -7.67 28.66 -11.43
N ASN A 225 -7.50 27.95 -10.31
CA ASN A 225 -6.26 27.31 -9.93
C ASN A 225 -6.36 25.80 -10.18
N PHE A 226 -5.23 25.10 -10.35
CA PHE A 226 -5.25 23.64 -10.62
C PHE A 226 -5.03 22.76 -9.39
N VAL A 227 -5.21 23.33 -8.19
CA VAL A 227 -5.13 22.60 -6.92
C VAL A 227 -6.17 21.47 -6.86
N TRP A 228 -7.37 21.68 -7.43
CA TRP A 228 -8.40 20.61 -7.51
C TRP A 228 -7.93 19.44 -8.39
N GLN A 229 -7.31 19.73 -9.53
CA GLN A 229 -6.79 18.74 -10.48
C GLN A 229 -5.71 17.86 -9.82
N SER A 230 -4.94 18.46 -8.91
CA SER A 230 -3.92 17.80 -8.09
C SER A 230 -4.53 16.72 -7.18
N PHE A 231 -5.62 17.04 -6.47
CA PHE A 231 -6.35 16.06 -5.65
C PHE A 231 -7.00 14.97 -6.51
N PHE A 232 -7.56 15.36 -7.66
CA PHE A 232 -8.21 14.42 -8.59
C PHE A 232 -7.25 13.36 -9.12
N TRP A 233 -6.02 13.73 -9.50
CA TRP A 233 -5.00 12.77 -9.97
C TRP A 233 -4.61 11.76 -8.89
N VAL A 234 -4.43 12.23 -7.64
CA VAL A 234 -4.11 11.36 -6.51
C VAL A 234 -5.29 10.46 -6.14
N LEU A 235 -6.54 10.92 -6.30
CA LEU A 235 -7.74 10.13 -6.01
C LEU A 235 -7.78 8.80 -6.78
N GLY A 236 -7.46 8.81 -8.08
CA GLY A 236 -7.36 7.60 -8.91
C GLY A 236 -6.34 6.61 -8.38
N LYS A 237 -5.17 7.12 -7.99
CA LYS A 237 -4.12 6.31 -7.36
C LYS A 237 -4.59 5.70 -6.04
N CYS A 238 -5.34 6.45 -5.23
CA CYS A 238 -5.94 5.94 -4.00
C CYS A 238 -6.97 4.84 -4.25
N TYR A 239 -7.80 4.92 -5.30
CA TYR A 239 -8.74 3.84 -5.66
C TYR A 239 -8.01 2.52 -5.99
N VAL A 240 -7.01 2.57 -6.88
CA VAL A 240 -6.26 1.36 -7.30
C VAL A 240 -5.54 0.73 -6.11
N ASN A 241 -4.79 1.52 -5.34
CA ASN A 241 -4.03 1.05 -4.18
C ASN A 241 -4.94 0.52 -3.06
N SER A 242 -6.15 1.09 -2.90
CA SER A 242 -7.15 0.61 -1.93
C SER A 242 -7.65 -0.80 -2.25
N LEU A 243 -7.98 -1.05 -3.53
CA LEU A 243 -8.44 -2.36 -3.98
C LEU A 243 -7.31 -3.40 -3.91
N LEU A 244 -6.11 -3.05 -4.38
CA LEU A 244 -4.94 -3.92 -4.35
C LEU A 244 -4.49 -4.25 -2.92
N ALA A 245 -4.50 -3.30 -1.98
CA ALA A 245 -4.25 -3.56 -0.57
C ALA A 245 -5.29 -4.52 0.04
N THR A 246 -6.56 -4.35 -0.34
CA THR A 246 -7.67 -5.23 0.09
C THR A 246 -7.56 -6.66 -0.48
N LEU A 247 -6.94 -6.84 -1.66
CA LEU A 247 -6.62 -8.16 -2.20
C LEU A 247 -5.39 -8.77 -1.50
N ASN A 248 -4.30 -8.02 -1.39
CA ASN A 248 -3.03 -8.52 -0.87
C ASN A 248 -3.05 -8.84 0.63
N SER A 249 -3.88 -8.14 1.41
CA SER A 249 -4.08 -8.41 2.85
C SER A 249 -4.74 -9.76 3.16
N ARG A 250 -5.35 -10.46 2.19
CA ARG A 250 -6.05 -11.74 2.39
C ARG A 250 -5.20 -12.79 3.10
N GLU A 251 -3.95 -13.00 2.67
CA GLU A 251 -3.07 -13.97 3.35
C GLU A 251 -2.64 -13.51 4.74
N TYR A 252 -2.28 -12.23 4.94
CA TYR A 252 -1.93 -11.72 6.28
C TYR A 252 -3.07 -11.98 7.28
N ILE A 253 -4.31 -11.80 6.84
CA ILE A 253 -5.51 -12.13 7.58
C ILE A 253 -5.61 -13.66 7.84
N CYS A 254 -5.40 -14.49 6.82
CA CYS A 254 -5.38 -15.96 6.97
C CYS A 254 -4.25 -16.47 7.88
N GLU A 255 -3.08 -15.84 7.86
CA GLU A 255 -1.92 -16.21 8.67
C GLU A 255 -2.15 -15.83 10.14
N LYS A 256 -2.63 -14.61 10.41
CA LYS A 256 -3.08 -14.19 11.74
C LYS A 256 -4.17 -15.13 12.28
N ALA A 257 -5.07 -15.59 11.41
CA ALA A 257 -6.07 -16.61 11.74
C ALA A 257 -5.50 -18.03 11.96
N ARG A 258 -4.31 -18.35 11.44
CA ARG A 258 -3.61 -19.64 11.64
C ARG A 258 -2.74 -19.62 12.91
N ARG A 259 -1.98 -18.55 13.17
CA ARG A 259 -1.15 -18.41 14.38
C ARG A 259 -1.99 -18.58 15.66
N GLN A 260 -3.17 -17.96 15.72
CA GLN A 260 -4.12 -18.13 16.83
C GLN A 260 -4.70 -19.56 16.99
N ARG A 261 -4.58 -20.44 15.98
CA ARG A 261 -4.98 -21.85 16.10
C ARG A 261 -3.89 -22.68 16.79
N GLY A 262 -2.61 -22.42 16.51
CA GLY A 262 -1.48 -23.15 17.10
C GLY A 262 -1.50 -23.08 18.62
N THR A 263 -1.54 -21.85 19.16
CA THR A 263 -1.53 -21.58 20.60
C THR A 263 -2.67 -22.26 21.37
N PHE A 264 -3.83 -22.50 20.74
CA PHE A 264 -4.95 -23.17 21.42
C PHE A 264 -4.79 -24.70 21.44
N VAL A 265 -4.30 -25.30 20.34
CA VAL A 265 -4.05 -26.75 20.28
C VAL A 265 -2.92 -27.16 21.24
N GLU A 266 -1.92 -26.29 21.38
CA GLU A 266 -0.81 -26.46 22.32
C GLU A 266 -1.30 -26.42 23.79
N LEU A 267 -2.24 -25.52 24.12
CA LEU A 267 -2.86 -25.46 25.44
C LEU A 267 -3.82 -26.62 25.74
N SER A 268 -4.54 -27.16 24.75
CA SER A 268 -5.39 -28.34 24.95
C SER A 268 -4.60 -29.64 25.15
N ASN A 269 -3.35 -29.69 24.69
CA ASN A 269 -2.43 -30.81 24.96
C ASN A 269 -1.71 -30.67 26.32
N LEU A 270 -1.84 -29.51 26.98
CA LEU A 270 -1.46 -29.27 28.38
C LEU A 270 -2.64 -29.57 29.32
N GLU A 271 -3.31 -30.71 29.10
CA GLU A 271 -4.24 -31.26 30.08
C GLU A 271 -3.42 -31.76 31.27
N PHE A 272 -3.52 -31.03 32.40
CA PHE A 272 -2.69 -31.26 33.58
C PHE A 272 -2.81 -32.71 34.05
N HIS A 273 -1.69 -33.44 34.03
CA HIS A 273 -1.60 -34.74 34.68
C HIS A 273 -1.76 -34.52 36.19
N HIS A 274 -2.97 -34.78 36.70
CA HIS A 274 -3.29 -34.52 38.08
C HIS A 274 -2.74 -35.70 38.91
N ASP A 275 -1.54 -35.54 39.44
CA ASP A 275 -0.91 -36.53 40.33
C ASP A 275 -1.80 -36.81 41.54
N HIS A 276 -2.53 -37.92 41.49
CA HIS A 276 -3.34 -38.39 42.59
C HIS A 276 -2.47 -39.09 43.65
N ALA A 277 -2.18 -38.37 44.72
CA ALA A 277 -2.00 -38.92 46.06
C ALA A 277 -2.93 -38.13 47.00
N PRO A 278 -3.71 -38.80 47.88
CA PRO A 278 -3.09 -39.50 49.00
C PRO A 278 -3.71 -40.85 49.43
N ARG A 279 -2.94 -41.53 50.28
CA ARG A 279 -3.22 -42.71 51.11
C ARG A 279 -4.70 -43.04 51.40
N SER A 280 -5.03 -44.32 51.23
CA SER A 280 -5.92 -45.03 52.17
C SER A 280 -5.33 -46.42 52.50
N VAL A 281 -5.34 -46.78 53.78
CA VAL A 281 -4.91 -48.10 54.27
C VAL A 281 -6.14 -49.00 54.32
N SER A 282 -6.03 -50.22 53.80
CA SER A 282 -6.92 -51.33 54.17
C SER A 282 -6.15 -52.65 54.15
N LEU A 283 -6.69 -53.66 54.83
CA LEU A 283 -5.91 -54.74 55.45
C LEU A 283 -6.51 -56.10 55.07
N HIS A 284 -5.61 -57.07 54.87
CA HIS A 284 -5.84 -58.51 55.07
C HIS A 284 -6.53 -59.37 53.99
N SER A 285 -5.82 -60.47 53.67
CA SER A 285 -6.32 -61.86 53.58
C SER A 285 -6.15 -62.60 52.25
N THR A 286 -6.00 -63.93 52.39
CA THR A 286 -5.45 -64.91 51.44
C THR A 286 -6.48 -65.55 50.51
N GLY A 287 -6.07 -65.94 49.30
CA GLY A 287 -6.82 -66.81 48.38
C GLY A 287 -5.96 -67.37 47.24
N LEU A 288 -6.23 -68.59 46.77
CA LEU A 288 -5.31 -69.39 45.93
C LEU A 288 -5.55 -69.29 44.41
N ARG A 289 -4.42 -69.30 43.68
CA ARG A 289 -4.14 -69.79 42.31
C ARG A 289 -5.27 -70.43 41.49
N TYR A 290 -5.39 -70.00 40.23
CA TYR A 290 -5.31 -70.89 39.04
C TYR A 290 -5.02 -70.06 37.77
N GLY A 291 -4.15 -70.53 36.86
CA GLY A 291 -4.07 -69.96 35.50
C GLY A 291 -2.82 -69.17 35.08
N ASP A 292 -1.68 -69.25 35.80
CA ASP A 292 -0.41 -68.97 35.14
C ASP A 292 -0.13 -70.05 34.06
N LEU A 293 0.42 -69.59 32.93
CA LEU A 293 0.90 -70.33 31.74
C LEU A 293 -0.09 -70.66 30.60
N MET A 294 0.22 -69.96 29.50
CA MET A 294 0.03 -70.26 28.07
C MET A 294 -1.26 -69.79 27.39
N MET A 295 -1.24 -68.62 26.73
CA MET A 295 -0.51 -68.25 25.48
C MET A 295 -1.28 -68.64 24.21
N LEU A 296 -2.09 -67.71 23.67
CA LEU A 296 -1.80 -67.02 22.41
C LEU A 296 -2.94 -66.06 22.00
N SER A 297 -2.58 -65.02 21.24
CA SER A 297 -3.48 -64.10 20.53
C SER A 297 -4.33 -63.11 21.35
N LYS A 298 -3.72 -61.95 21.65
CA LYS A 298 -4.27 -60.60 21.35
C LYS A 298 -3.21 -59.53 21.66
N ARG A 299 -2.68 -58.87 20.61
CA ARG A 299 -1.84 -57.67 20.77
C ARG A 299 -2.75 -56.42 20.84
N PRO A 300 -2.69 -55.58 21.89
CA PRO A 300 -3.15 -54.20 21.79
C PRO A 300 -2.14 -53.36 20.97
N PRO A 301 -2.55 -52.23 20.38
CA PRO A 301 -1.66 -51.37 19.60
C PRO A 301 -0.64 -50.65 20.50
N MET A 302 0.62 -50.55 20.03
CA MET A 302 1.64 -49.77 20.73
C MET A 302 1.41 -48.25 20.55
N PRO A 303 1.68 -47.43 21.58
CA PRO A 303 1.76 -45.99 21.40
C PRO A 303 3.00 -45.63 20.58
N LEU A 304 2.82 -44.81 19.54
CA LEU A 304 3.91 -44.37 18.67
C LEU A 304 4.70 -43.24 19.35
N SER A 305 5.79 -43.56 20.05
CA SER A 305 6.68 -42.56 20.64
C SER A 305 7.53 -41.90 19.54
N ILE A 306 7.12 -40.71 19.08
CA ILE A 306 7.95 -39.88 18.20
C ILE A 306 8.96 -39.14 19.09
N ALA A 307 10.22 -39.61 19.09
CA ALA A 307 11.33 -38.85 19.65
C ALA A 307 11.63 -37.66 18.72
N VAL A 308 11.38 -36.44 19.19
CA VAL A 308 11.80 -35.21 18.51
C VAL A 308 13.22 -34.91 18.95
N GLU A 309 14.19 -35.22 18.09
CA GLU A 309 15.59 -34.89 18.33
C GLU A 309 15.84 -33.41 17.98
N THR A 310 15.87 -32.56 19.01
CA THR A 310 16.14 -31.12 18.87
C THR A 310 17.63 -30.89 18.61
N VAL A 311 18.04 -30.99 17.34
CA VAL A 311 19.39 -30.61 16.90
C VAL A 311 19.60 -29.11 17.11
N THR A 312 20.26 -28.77 18.22
CA THR A 312 20.67 -27.39 18.50
C THR A 312 22.00 -27.13 17.81
N THR A 313 21.97 -26.59 16.59
CA THR A 313 23.20 -26.06 15.96
C THR A 313 23.69 -24.84 16.73
N GLN A 314 24.67 -25.04 17.62
CA GLN A 314 25.47 -23.94 18.12
C GLN A 314 26.33 -23.39 16.98
N VAL A 315 26.03 -22.17 16.56
CA VAL A 315 26.96 -21.38 15.76
C VAL A 315 27.97 -20.78 16.73
N THR A 316 29.16 -21.37 16.82
CA THR A 316 30.31 -20.72 17.44
C THR A 316 30.74 -19.54 16.55
N GLU A 317 30.40 -18.33 16.98
CA GLU A 317 31.06 -17.13 16.46
C GLU A 317 32.51 -17.11 16.98
N ASP A 318 33.48 -17.22 16.05
CA ASP A 318 34.90 -17.04 16.35
C ASP A 318 35.18 -15.59 16.77
N ALA A 319 35.12 -15.34 18.08
CA ALA A 319 35.39 -14.04 18.69
C ALA A 319 36.91 -13.68 18.74
N SER A 320 37.69 -14.16 17.77
CA SER A 320 39.15 -13.97 17.68
C SER A 320 39.58 -12.71 16.92
N HIS A 321 38.65 -12.01 16.25
CA HIS A 321 38.95 -10.81 15.43
C HIS A 321 38.50 -9.46 16.03
N LEU A 322 37.95 -9.44 17.26
CA LEU A 322 37.45 -8.21 17.90
C LEU A 322 38.31 -7.66 19.06
N SER A 323 39.27 -8.43 19.58
CA SER A 323 40.17 -7.97 20.65
C SER A 323 41.23 -6.95 20.20
N ALA A 324 41.60 -6.93 18.91
CA ALA A 324 42.65 -6.06 18.37
C ALA A 324 42.22 -4.61 18.05
N ARG A 325 41.00 -4.19 18.44
CA ARG A 325 40.46 -2.86 18.05
C ARG A 325 39.87 -2.02 19.19
N VAL A 326 39.94 -2.51 20.43
CA VAL A 326 39.46 -1.79 21.63
C VAL A 326 40.62 -1.17 22.40
N ASP A 327 41.80 -1.79 22.36
CA ASP A 327 42.98 -1.44 23.17
C ASP A 327 43.81 -0.24 22.62
N SER A 328 43.14 0.73 22.00
CA SER A 328 43.78 1.92 21.42
C SER A 328 42.95 3.21 21.57
N ARG A 329 41.98 3.22 22.49
CA ARG A 329 41.13 4.40 22.78
C ARG A 329 41.23 4.96 24.20
N ASP A 330 41.82 4.24 25.15
CA ASP A 330 41.96 4.67 26.55
C ASP A 330 43.38 5.14 26.92
N MET A 331 44.09 5.73 25.97
CA MET A 331 45.37 6.44 26.19
C MET A 331 45.31 7.81 25.54
N LEU A 332 44.75 8.80 26.25
CA LEU A 332 45.13 10.24 26.26
C LEU A 332 44.03 11.11 26.91
N HIS A 333 43.92 11.08 28.24
CA HIS A 333 43.18 12.13 28.95
C HIS A 333 43.65 12.41 30.39
N ASN A 334 44.92 12.79 30.57
CA ASN A 334 45.24 13.86 31.54
C ASN A 334 46.67 14.41 31.41
N THR A 335 46.81 15.71 31.10
CA THR A 335 47.77 16.65 31.75
C THR A 335 47.61 18.08 31.18
N ARG A 336 47.32 19.02 32.07
CA ARG A 336 47.61 20.47 32.00
C ARG A 336 48.61 20.78 33.14
N PRO A 337 49.28 21.96 33.23
CA PRO A 337 49.03 23.27 32.60
C PRO A 337 50.19 23.67 31.64
N SER A 338 50.62 24.91 31.35
CA SER A 338 50.26 26.30 31.79
C SER A 338 50.67 27.37 30.76
N SER A 339 50.06 28.56 30.86
CA SER A 339 50.61 29.92 30.57
C SER A 339 51.40 30.22 29.28
N GLY A 340 50.97 31.22 28.51
CA GLY A 340 51.80 31.91 27.50
C GLY A 340 51.04 32.92 26.64
N HIS A 341 51.60 34.11 26.41
CA HIS A 341 50.98 35.26 25.72
C HIS A 341 51.12 35.25 24.17
N ALA A 342 50.37 36.19 23.55
CA ALA A 342 50.59 36.88 22.26
C ALA A 342 49.92 36.30 20.99
N GLY A 343 49.37 37.22 20.17
CA GLY A 343 48.97 36.99 18.76
C GLY A 343 49.87 37.82 17.83
N PRO A 344 49.37 38.39 16.72
CA PRO A 344 48.45 37.85 15.72
C PRO A 344 49.11 37.79 14.30
N SER A 345 48.31 37.49 13.26
CA SER A 345 48.45 37.89 11.82
C SER A 345 48.86 36.84 10.75
N SER A 346 48.37 37.12 9.54
CA SER A 346 48.80 36.69 8.19
C SER A 346 48.41 35.31 7.62
N SER A 347 48.02 35.38 6.35
CA SER A 347 47.77 34.34 5.34
C SER A 347 48.55 34.73 4.07
N PRO A 348 48.52 33.99 2.95
CA PRO A 348 48.63 32.55 2.67
C PRO A 348 50.02 32.26 2.00
N PRO A 349 50.30 31.17 1.22
CA PRO A 349 49.77 30.96 -0.15
C PRO A 349 49.62 29.49 -0.65
N VAL A 350 49.17 29.33 -1.90
CA VAL A 350 49.09 28.09 -2.71
C VAL A 350 50.39 27.87 -3.50
N PRO A 351 50.78 26.63 -3.85
CA PRO A 351 51.14 26.37 -5.26
C PRO A 351 50.84 24.95 -5.85
N SER A 352 50.49 24.96 -7.14
CA SER A 352 50.90 24.03 -8.24
C SER A 352 50.62 22.52 -8.26
N SER A 353 49.85 22.09 -9.28
CA SER A 353 49.96 20.81 -10.03
C SER A 353 51.33 20.72 -10.78
N PRO A 354 51.80 19.55 -11.29
CA PRO A 354 51.23 18.80 -12.44
C PRO A 354 51.55 17.26 -12.37
N PRO A 355 51.67 16.42 -13.44
CA PRO A 355 51.32 16.58 -14.87
C PRO A 355 50.47 15.45 -15.49
N VAL A 356 50.10 15.67 -16.76
CA VAL A 356 49.38 14.77 -17.69
C VAL A 356 50.31 13.71 -18.28
N THR A 357 49.80 12.50 -18.55
CA THR A 357 50.47 11.49 -19.39
C THR A 357 49.72 11.32 -20.72
N GLN A 358 50.37 11.67 -21.82
CA GLN A 358 49.86 11.57 -23.18
C GLN A 358 50.29 10.23 -23.79
N ARG A 359 49.41 9.52 -24.51
CA ARG A 359 49.79 8.32 -25.29
C ARG A 359 49.16 8.37 -26.68
N GLN A 360 49.98 8.69 -27.68
CA GLN A 360 49.64 8.49 -29.08
C GLN A 360 50.05 7.07 -29.52
N SER A 361 49.26 6.49 -30.42
CA SER A 361 49.70 5.48 -31.39
C SER A 361 48.85 5.63 -32.65
N SER A 362 49.44 5.38 -33.81
CA SER A 362 49.03 5.94 -35.10
C SER A 362 48.56 4.89 -36.10
N ALA A 363 47.71 5.32 -37.04
CA ALA A 363 47.41 4.68 -38.34
C ALA A 363 46.71 3.28 -38.27
N THR A 364 45.91 2.86 -39.26
CA THR A 364 45.90 3.22 -40.69
C THR A 364 44.49 3.18 -41.25
N SER A 365 44.14 4.11 -42.15
CA SER A 365 42.94 4.01 -42.99
C SER A 365 43.28 3.41 -44.36
N GLN A 366 42.41 2.57 -44.90
CA GLN A 366 42.33 2.30 -46.33
C GLN A 366 40.87 2.34 -46.79
N SER A 367 40.67 2.90 -47.98
CA SER A 367 39.39 3.12 -48.63
C SER A 367 39.26 2.22 -49.86
N ALA A 368 38.08 1.60 -50.02
CA ALA A 368 37.46 1.28 -51.30
C ALA A 368 35.95 1.13 -51.07
#